data_AF-A0A316UN22-F1
#
_entry.id   AF-A0A316UN22-F1
#
_cell.length_a   1.000
_cell.length_b   1.000
_cell.length_c   1.000
_cell.angle_alpha   90.00
_cell.angle_beta   90.00
_cell.angle_gamma   90.00
#
_symmetry.space_group_name_H-M   'P 1'
#
loop_
_entity.id
_entity.type
_entity.pdbx_description
1 polymer ?
#
loop_
_entity_poly.entity_id
_entity_poly.type
_entity_poly.pdbx_seq_one_letter_code
_entity_poly.pdbx_strand_id
1 'polypeptide(L)'
;MAAAMATFSRAWLMAILLLVITLATASTPCSAGVMLPSTWPLGGIQSYLADAVANVLRPPPTLPAMGPIQTKIQRVRRLRDARSYTRQRARLLSAARRHPSPAHGDMAINALSSLHSLLEWEDVDLIVPDTSKRSTLLALAKMSSSAYESPPGPPSWEDGFEGWNLTESFGWVENGIRGHIFSNGPQNDTIVMALKGTSAGILPGGDDTGRRDKVNDNLLFSCCCARVSWTWSPVCPCPFSSTKCSQPCLERSLLTESFYYPLITDLYNNVSYAYPTSQIWVTGHSLGGALSSLIGMTFGIPAVTFEAPAERMAARRLHLPTPPPMKHDNDATSGVPRLPITHVYHSADPIPMGTCTGSSSLCGQAGYAMESRCHAGDVVLYNTTYYLGWSENIVKHRIATLVDDLLTEDWGDRVRREKGKSVKKGGSGRASWWPWKGSKGKDKDDEWLDRIGEVPELSDQSKCQDCLDWEFVDRDKTK
;
A
#
# COMPACT_ATOMS: atom_id res chain seq x y z
N MET A 1 1.30 -21.60 31.41
CA MET A 1 2.46 -20.77 31.79
C MET A 1 2.54 -19.46 30.99
N ALA A 2 2.32 -19.44 29.67
CA ALA A 2 2.30 -18.21 28.86
C ALA A 2 1.22 -17.18 29.27
N ALA A 3 0.00 -17.63 29.59
CA ALA A 3 -1.08 -16.74 30.06
C ALA A 3 -0.76 -16.05 31.39
N ALA A 4 0.02 -16.71 32.26
CA ALA A 4 0.44 -16.15 33.55
C ALA A 4 1.59 -15.12 33.40
N MET A 5 2.42 -15.24 32.36
CA MET A 5 3.47 -14.25 32.05
C MET A 5 2.88 -12.99 31.42
N ALA A 6 1.84 -13.11 30.59
CA ALA A 6 1.15 -11.97 29.99
C ALA A 6 0.38 -11.13 31.03
N THR A 7 -0.24 -11.77 32.02
CA THR A 7 -0.89 -11.05 33.14
C THR A 7 0.12 -10.35 34.04
N PHE A 8 1.30 -10.95 34.26
CA PHE A 8 2.38 -10.34 35.04
C PHE A 8 2.97 -9.09 34.36
N SER A 9 3.16 -9.12 33.03
CA SER A 9 3.65 -7.98 32.24
C SER A 9 2.67 -6.81 32.23
N ARG A 10 1.36 -7.08 32.12
CA ARG A 10 0.30 -6.06 32.18
C ARG A 10 0.19 -5.38 33.54
N ALA A 11 0.34 -6.14 34.63
CA ALA A 11 0.35 -5.58 35.98
C ALA A 11 1.57 -4.66 36.21
N TRP A 12 2.72 -5.02 35.64
CA TRP A 12 3.94 -4.21 35.70
C TRP A 12 3.83 -2.90 34.91
N LEU A 13 3.25 -2.94 33.71
CA LEU A 13 2.99 -1.73 32.91
C LEU A 13 1.96 -0.81 33.58
N MET A 14 0.94 -1.37 34.24
CA MET A 14 -0.02 -0.60 35.06
C MET A 14 0.66 0.07 36.25
N ALA A 15 1.58 -0.63 36.93
CA ALA A 15 2.32 -0.06 38.06
C ALA A 15 3.22 1.10 37.62
N ILE A 16 3.91 0.98 36.48
CA ILE A 16 4.74 2.06 35.92
C ILE A 16 3.88 3.25 35.51
N LEU A 17 2.72 3.02 34.87
CA LEU A 17 1.83 4.09 34.44
C LEU A 17 1.22 4.83 35.64
N LEU A 18 0.82 4.10 36.69
CA LEU A 18 0.35 4.67 37.95
C LEU A 18 1.45 5.47 38.66
N LEU A 19 2.71 5.02 38.60
CA LEU A 19 3.87 5.73 39.15
C LEU A 19 4.14 7.05 38.39
N VAL A 20 4.04 7.04 37.06
CA VAL A 20 4.21 8.24 36.23
C VAL A 20 3.08 9.25 36.47
N ILE A 21 1.84 8.79 36.64
CA ILE A 21 0.70 9.64 36.98
C ILE A 21 0.86 10.23 38.39
N THR A 22 1.28 9.43 39.38
CA THR A 22 1.51 9.94 40.75
C THR A 22 2.66 10.93 40.81
N LEU A 23 3.75 10.71 40.06
CA LEU A 23 4.87 11.64 39.95
C LEU A 23 4.49 12.95 39.22
N ALA A 24 3.57 12.91 38.24
CA ALA A 24 3.08 14.11 37.56
C ALA A 24 2.11 14.93 38.43
N THR A 25 1.47 14.33 39.44
CA THR A 25 0.54 15.01 40.36
C THR A 25 1.18 15.47 41.67
N ALA A 26 2.42 15.07 41.96
CA ALA A 26 3.13 15.45 43.18
C ALA A 26 3.77 16.85 43.04
N SER A 27 2.95 17.89 43.17
CA SER A 27 3.44 19.26 43.36
C SER A 27 3.75 19.52 44.84
N THR A 28 5.03 19.61 45.20
CA THR A 28 5.47 20.34 46.41
C THR A 28 6.08 21.69 46.00
N PRO A 29 5.81 22.78 46.74
CA PRO A 29 6.19 24.12 46.32
C PRO A 29 7.63 24.43 46.76
N CYS A 30 8.50 24.74 45.80
CA CYS A 30 9.77 25.39 46.07
C CYS A 30 9.79 26.78 45.42
N SER A 31 9.93 27.78 46.27
CA SER A 31 10.07 29.20 45.95
C SER A 31 11.32 29.47 45.12
N ALA A 32 11.15 29.93 43.88
CA ALA A 32 12.08 30.82 43.19
C ALA A 32 11.34 31.42 41.97
N GLY A 33 11.23 32.75 41.94
CA GLY A 33 10.44 33.47 40.95
C GLY A 33 11.03 33.38 39.54
N VAL A 34 10.21 32.88 38.61
CA VAL A 34 10.25 33.23 37.19
C VAL A 34 8.80 33.23 36.70
N MET A 35 8.28 34.40 36.29
CA MET A 35 6.98 34.51 35.64
C MET A 35 7.09 33.90 34.22
N LEU A 36 6.26 32.90 33.94
CA LEU A 36 5.97 32.43 32.57
C LEU A 36 4.48 32.72 32.26
N PRO A 37 4.15 33.13 31.02
CA PRO A 37 2.80 33.54 30.67
C PRO A 37 1.85 32.33 30.65
N SER A 38 0.74 32.49 31.36
CA SER A 38 -0.41 31.59 31.37
C SER A 38 -1.16 31.66 30.06
N THR A 39 -1.25 30.54 29.33
CA THR A 39 -2.42 30.07 28.54
C THR A 39 -2.01 28.88 27.66
N TRP A 40 -2.10 27.67 28.22
CA TRP A 40 -2.16 26.43 27.44
C TRP A 40 -3.44 25.70 27.86
N PRO A 41 -4.35 25.35 26.94
CA PRO A 41 -5.59 24.67 27.30
C PRO A 41 -5.30 23.20 27.62
N LEU A 42 -5.33 22.84 28.90
CA LEU A 42 -5.13 21.48 29.42
C LEU A 42 -6.18 20.44 28.96
N GLY A 43 -7.20 20.85 28.19
CA GLY A 43 -8.26 19.95 27.70
C GLY A 43 -7.85 19.04 26.53
N GLY A 44 -6.81 19.39 25.76
CA GLY A 44 -6.39 18.60 24.60
C GLY A 44 -5.68 17.31 24.98
N ILE A 45 -4.71 17.39 25.90
CA ILE A 45 -3.84 16.26 26.28
C ILE A 45 -4.64 15.14 26.96
N GLN A 46 -5.70 15.49 27.70
CA GLN A 46 -6.53 14.53 28.40
C GLN A 46 -7.40 13.69 27.44
N SER A 47 -7.85 14.27 26.31
CA SER A 47 -8.55 13.54 25.25
C SER A 47 -7.63 12.59 24.46
N TYR A 48 -6.41 13.04 24.15
CA TYR A 48 -5.39 12.23 23.46
C TYR A 48 -4.92 11.05 24.31
N LEU A 49 -4.73 11.24 25.62
CA LEU A 49 -4.36 10.16 26.54
C LEU A 49 -5.53 9.21 26.79
N ALA A 50 -6.78 9.70 26.86
CA ALA A 50 -7.96 8.85 27.02
C ALA A 50 -8.16 7.93 25.80
N ASP A 51 -8.00 8.45 24.57
CA ASP A 51 -8.08 7.64 23.35
C ASP A 51 -6.90 6.68 23.20
N ALA A 52 -5.69 7.09 23.59
CA ALA A 52 -4.51 6.21 23.60
C ALA A 52 -4.66 5.07 24.62
N VAL A 53 -5.18 5.34 25.81
CA VAL A 53 -5.41 4.32 26.86
C VAL A 53 -6.60 3.42 26.50
N ALA A 54 -7.66 3.95 25.88
CA ALA A 54 -8.78 3.15 25.39
C ALA A 54 -8.37 2.18 24.27
N ASN A 55 -7.42 2.57 23.41
CA ASN A 55 -6.88 1.70 22.36
C ASN A 55 -5.94 0.60 22.90
N VAL A 56 -5.20 0.86 23.99
CA VAL A 56 -4.32 -0.14 24.63
C VAL A 56 -5.10 -1.15 25.47
N LEU A 57 -6.26 -0.77 26.01
CA LEU A 57 -7.07 -1.62 26.90
C LEU A 57 -8.16 -2.42 26.19
N ARG A 58 -8.40 -2.22 24.89
CA ARG A 58 -9.34 -3.09 24.16
C ARG A 58 -8.73 -4.50 24.06
N PRO A 59 -9.42 -5.55 24.54
CA PRO A 59 -9.08 -6.90 24.09
C PRO A 59 -9.19 -6.91 22.56
N PRO A 60 -8.28 -7.58 21.83
CA PRO A 60 -8.47 -7.76 20.39
C PRO A 60 -9.87 -8.34 20.20
N PRO A 61 -10.70 -7.78 19.30
CA PRO A 61 -11.98 -8.39 19.00
C PRO A 61 -11.68 -9.86 18.66
N THR A 62 -12.31 -10.79 19.37
CA THR A 62 -12.32 -12.19 18.96
C THR A 62 -12.97 -12.21 17.58
N LEU A 63 -12.13 -12.21 16.54
CA LEU A 63 -12.58 -12.23 15.17
C LEU A 63 -13.46 -13.48 15.03
N PRO A 64 -14.71 -13.35 14.56
CA PRO A 64 -15.50 -14.53 14.22
C PRO A 64 -14.65 -15.40 13.27
N ALA A 65 -14.66 -16.72 13.44
CA ALA A 65 -13.92 -17.66 12.60
C ALA A 65 -14.07 -17.24 11.13
N MET A 66 -13.00 -16.69 10.55
CA MET A 66 -13.09 -16.03 9.27
C MET A 66 -13.14 -17.11 8.20
N GLY A 67 -14.09 -16.98 7.28
CA GLY A 67 -14.24 -17.93 6.18
C GLY A 67 -12.98 -18.01 5.30
N PRO A 68 -12.82 -19.10 4.54
CA PRO A 68 -11.64 -19.33 3.70
C PRO A 68 -11.47 -18.23 2.65
N ILE A 69 -10.25 -18.12 2.10
CA ILE A 69 -9.98 -17.27 0.94
C ILE A 69 -10.87 -17.74 -0.22
N GLN A 70 -11.72 -16.85 -0.73
CA GLN A 70 -12.60 -17.15 -1.85
C GLN A 70 -11.88 -16.83 -3.17
N THR A 71 -12.16 -17.63 -4.20
CA THR A 71 -11.55 -17.48 -5.51
C THR A 71 -12.62 -17.38 -6.60
N LYS A 72 -12.22 -16.81 -7.73
CA LYS A 72 -13.01 -16.79 -8.96
C LYS A 72 -12.12 -17.11 -10.14
N ILE A 73 -12.71 -17.56 -11.24
CA ILE A 73 -12.00 -17.69 -12.50
C ILE A 73 -12.02 -16.32 -13.19
N GLN A 74 -10.85 -15.82 -13.57
CA GLN A 74 -10.71 -14.61 -14.35
C GLN A 74 -9.91 -14.92 -15.61
N ARG A 75 -10.46 -14.53 -16.76
CA ARG A 75 -9.73 -14.56 -18.01
C ARG A 75 -8.78 -13.37 -18.08
N VAL A 76 -7.50 -13.66 -18.29
CA VAL A 76 -6.41 -12.69 -18.26
C VAL A 76 -5.60 -12.78 -19.54
N ARG A 77 -5.21 -11.62 -20.07
CA ARG A 77 -4.19 -11.56 -21.12
C ARG A 77 -2.82 -11.35 -20.50
N ARG A 78 -1.92 -12.32 -20.71
CA ARG A 78 -0.54 -12.25 -20.22
C ARG A 78 0.46 -12.50 -21.33
N LEU A 79 1.72 -12.18 -21.03
CA LEU A 79 2.82 -12.42 -21.93
C LEU A 79 3.09 -13.93 -22.04
N ARG A 80 3.15 -14.47 -23.27
CA ARG A 80 3.34 -15.91 -23.51
C ARG A 80 4.68 -16.41 -22.96
N ASP A 81 5.74 -15.62 -23.08
CA ASP A 81 7.07 -15.97 -22.59
C ASP A 81 7.71 -14.82 -21.79
N ALA A 82 7.20 -14.61 -20.57
CA ALA A 82 7.72 -13.62 -19.65
C ALA A 82 9.18 -13.88 -19.20
N ARG A 83 9.61 -15.15 -19.17
CA ARG A 83 10.99 -15.52 -18.82
C ARG A 83 11.98 -15.10 -19.92
N SER A 84 11.63 -15.30 -21.20
CA SER A 84 12.44 -14.82 -22.32
C SER A 84 12.50 -13.29 -22.33
N TYR A 85 11.38 -12.61 -22.12
CA TYR A 85 11.34 -11.15 -22.02
C TYR A 85 12.25 -10.61 -20.92
N THR A 86 12.12 -11.11 -19.68
CA THR A 86 12.95 -10.66 -18.55
C THR A 86 14.44 -10.93 -18.80
N ARG A 87 14.79 -12.05 -19.41
CA ARG A 87 16.18 -12.37 -19.80
C ARG A 87 16.71 -11.43 -20.88
N GLN A 88 15.94 -11.15 -21.92
CA GLN A 88 16.33 -10.22 -22.99
C GLN A 88 16.51 -8.80 -22.43
N ARG A 89 15.56 -8.34 -21.60
CA ARG A 89 15.65 -7.08 -20.87
C ARG A 89 16.93 -6.98 -20.03
N ALA A 90 17.25 -8.01 -19.25
CA ALA A 90 18.47 -8.03 -18.44
C ALA A 90 19.74 -7.94 -19.30
N ARG A 91 19.77 -8.60 -20.47
CA ARG A 91 20.89 -8.50 -21.42
C ARG A 91 21.06 -7.08 -21.96
N LEU A 92 19.98 -6.42 -22.38
CA LEU A 92 20.02 -5.03 -22.87
C LEU A 92 20.53 -4.07 -21.79
N LEU A 93 20.01 -4.19 -20.57
CA LEU A 93 20.41 -3.32 -19.46
C LEU A 93 21.84 -3.57 -18.96
N SER A 94 22.30 -4.83 -18.96
CA SER A 94 23.69 -5.14 -18.60
C SER A 94 24.70 -4.60 -19.61
N ALA A 95 24.35 -4.45 -20.89
CA ALA A 95 25.17 -3.76 -21.87
C ALA A 95 25.28 -2.26 -21.53
N ALA A 96 24.17 -1.59 -21.19
CA ALA A 96 24.18 -0.18 -20.79
C ALA A 96 24.96 0.07 -19.48
N ARG A 97 24.85 -0.84 -18.51
CA ARG A 97 25.58 -0.73 -17.22
C ARG A 97 27.09 -0.89 -17.37
N ARG A 98 27.57 -1.67 -18.34
CA ARG A 98 29.01 -1.85 -18.61
C ARG A 98 29.66 -0.60 -19.19
N HIS A 99 28.91 0.22 -19.93
CA HIS A 99 29.38 1.46 -20.54
C HIS A 99 28.47 2.62 -20.14
N PRO A 100 28.53 3.08 -18.87
CA PRO A 100 27.60 4.08 -18.34
C PRO A 100 27.80 5.42 -19.05
N SER A 101 26.84 5.75 -19.91
CA SER A 101 26.74 7.05 -20.57
C SER A 101 25.31 7.29 -21.04
N PRO A 102 24.88 8.55 -21.21
CA PRO A 102 23.59 8.92 -21.78
C PRO A 102 23.22 8.12 -23.03
N ALA A 103 24.13 8.08 -24.02
CA ALA A 103 23.90 7.41 -25.31
C ALA A 103 23.66 5.90 -25.20
N HIS A 104 24.37 5.19 -24.32
CA HIS A 104 24.16 3.75 -24.11
C HIS A 104 22.84 3.48 -23.37
N GLY A 105 22.44 4.36 -22.45
CA GLY A 105 21.14 4.29 -21.79
C GLY A 105 19.99 4.50 -22.79
N ASP A 106 20.09 5.51 -23.64
CA ASP A 106 19.08 5.82 -24.67
C ASP A 106 18.96 4.67 -25.68
N MET A 107 20.08 4.06 -26.08
CA MET A 107 20.09 2.88 -26.94
C MET A 107 19.37 1.69 -26.28
N ALA A 108 19.59 1.46 -24.98
CA ALA A 108 18.90 0.39 -24.26
C ALA A 108 17.40 0.66 -24.14
N ILE A 109 16.98 1.90 -23.89
CA ILE A 109 15.57 2.30 -23.88
C ILE A 109 14.93 2.03 -25.25
N ASN A 110 15.54 2.49 -26.33
CA ASN A 110 15.03 2.27 -27.69
C ASN A 110 14.93 0.78 -28.03
N ALA A 111 15.89 -0.03 -27.59
CA ALA A 111 15.85 -1.48 -27.76
C ALA A 111 14.72 -2.13 -26.94
N LEU A 112 14.45 -1.66 -25.72
CA LEU A 112 13.31 -2.13 -24.91
C LEU A 112 11.96 -1.77 -25.54
N SER A 113 11.82 -0.55 -26.06
CA SER A 113 10.62 -0.14 -26.79
C SER A 113 10.43 -0.98 -28.06
N SER A 114 11.52 -1.31 -28.75
CA SER A 114 11.46 -2.21 -29.92
C SER A 114 11.05 -3.64 -29.53
N LEU A 115 11.59 -4.16 -28.43
CA LEU A 115 11.22 -5.47 -27.89
C LEU A 115 9.72 -5.59 -27.59
N HIS A 116 9.08 -4.49 -27.17
CA HIS A 116 7.64 -4.46 -26.90
C HIS A 116 6.79 -4.87 -28.12
N SER A 117 7.23 -4.50 -29.32
CA SER A 117 6.54 -4.84 -30.58
C SER A 117 6.62 -6.33 -30.96
N LEU A 118 7.56 -7.07 -30.36
CA LEU A 118 7.79 -8.49 -30.60
C LEU A 118 7.12 -9.39 -29.54
N LEU A 119 6.43 -8.80 -28.56
CA LEU A 119 5.79 -9.54 -27.48
C LEU A 119 4.56 -10.29 -27.99
N GLU A 120 4.54 -11.60 -27.76
CA GLU A 120 3.38 -12.44 -28.01
C GLU A 120 2.52 -12.58 -26.75
N TRP A 121 1.22 -12.39 -26.92
CA TRP A 121 0.24 -12.43 -25.83
C TRP A 121 -0.62 -13.68 -25.92
N GLU A 122 -1.02 -14.20 -24.77
CA GLU A 122 -1.99 -15.29 -24.65
C GLU A 122 -3.11 -14.92 -23.69
N ASP A 123 -4.30 -15.44 -23.98
CA ASP A 123 -5.44 -15.34 -23.06
C ASP A 123 -5.54 -16.65 -22.28
N VAL A 124 -5.48 -16.57 -20.95
CA VAL A 124 -5.52 -17.72 -20.05
C VAL A 124 -6.58 -17.52 -18.98
N ASP A 125 -7.20 -18.60 -18.54
CA ASP A 125 -8.12 -18.57 -17.40
C ASP A 125 -7.31 -18.88 -16.13
N LEU A 126 -7.32 -17.94 -15.19
CA LEU A 126 -6.60 -18.04 -13.92
C LEU A 126 -7.60 -18.15 -12.77
N ILE A 127 -7.30 -18.97 -11.78
CA ILE A 127 -7.94 -18.89 -10.48
C ILE A 127 -7.35 -17.66 -9.77
N VAL A 128 -8.17 -16.69 -9.38
CA VAL A 128 -7.71 -15.45 -8.76
C VAL A 128 -8.44 -15.24 -7.43
N PRO A 129 -7.85 -14.52 -6.47
CA PRO A 129 -8.57 -14.12 -5.27
C PRO A 129 -9.83 -13.32 -5.62
N ASP A 130 -10.96 -13.65 -5.01
CA ASP A 130 -12.17 -12.85 -5.17
C ASP A 130 -12.10 -11.60 -4.29
N THR A 131 -11.66 -10.51 -4.90
CA THR A 131 -11.49 -9.20 -4.26
C THR A 131 -12.81 -8.51 -3.93
N SER A 132 -13.96 -9.06 -4.34
CA SER A 132 -15.28 -8.61 -3.87
C SER A 132 -15.61 -9.08 -2.45
N LYS A 133 -14.81 -10.02 -1.91
CA LYS A 133 -15.04 -10.64 -0.60
C LYS A 133 -14.12 -10.05 0.45
N ARG A 134 -14.70 -9.52 1.52
CA ARG A 134 -13.95 -8.92 2.62
C ARG A 134 -13.01 -9.93 3.29
N SER A 135 -13.42 -11.20 3.44
CA SER A 135 -12.59 -12.25 4.03
C SER A 135 -11.31 -12.51 3.22
N THR A 136 -11.42 -12.53 1.89
CA THR A 136 -10.28 -12.65 0.97
C THR A 136 -9.30 -11.49 1.15
N LEU A 137 -9.82 -10.25 1.17
CA LEU A 137 -8.97 -9.06 1.36
C LEU A 137 -8.27 -9.07 2.72
N LEU A 138 -8.99 -9.42 3.79
CA LEU A 138 -8.43 -9.49 5.14
C LEU A 138 -7.36 -10.58 5.28
N ALA A 139 -7.54 -11.74 4.61
CA ALA A 139 -6.54 -12.80 4.59
C ALA A 139 -5.22 -12.34 3.94
N LEU A 140 -5.31 -11.76 2.75
CA LEU A 140 -4.15 -11.28 2.01
C LEU A 140 -3.49 -10.05 2.68
N ALA A 141 -4.28 -9.22 3.37
CA ALA A 141 -3.78 -8.11 4.18
C ALA A 141 -3.00 -8.62 5.40
N LYS A 142 -3.49 -9.68 6.07
CA LYS A 142 -2.76 -10.33 7.18
C LYS A 142 -1.49 -11.01 6.70
N MET A 143 -1.50 -11.72 5.57
CA MET A 143 -0.26 -12.25 4.95
C MET A 143 0.75 -11.12 4.65
N SER A 144 0.27 -9.96 4.17
CA SER A 144 1.11 -8.78 3.93
C SER A 144 1.64 -8.17 5.23
N SER A 145 0.84 -8.17 6.30
CA SER A 145 1.25 -7.72 7.62
C SER A 145 2.35 -8.60 8.20
N SER A 146 2.20 -9.93 8.08
CA SER A 146 3.20 -10.89 8.55
C SER A 146 4.55 -10.71 7.85
N ALA A 147 4.60 -10.20 6.61
CA ALA A 147 5.85 -9.94 5.89
C ALA A 147 6.81 -8.97 6.62
N TYR A 148 6.33 -8.22 7.61
CA TYR A 148 7.16 -7.34 8.44
C TYR A 148 7.82 -8.05 9.64
N GLU A 149 7.49 -9.32 9.90
CA GLU A 149 7.92 -10.04 11.08
C GLU A 149 9.12 -10.94 10.79
N SER A 150 10.22 -10.68 11.51
CA SER A 150 11.47 -11.44 11.33
C SER A 150 11.39 -12.84 11.97
N PRO A 151 11.82 -13.91 11.28
CA PRO A 151 12.16 -15.18 11.93
C PRO A 151 13.22 -14.97 13.04
N PRO A 152 13.27 -15.78 14.11
CA PRO A 152 12.67 -17.11 14.29
C PRO A 152 11.35 -17.14 15.10
N GLY A 153 10.79 -15.98 15.48
CA GLY A 153 9.46 -15.97 16.09
C GLY A 153 8.40 -16.44 15.08
N PRO A 154 7.36 -17.18 15.49
CA PRO A 154 6.24 -17.39 14.59
C PRO A 154 5.69 -16.01 14.22
N PRO A 155 5.51 -15.70 12.94
CA PRO A 155 4.75 -14.52 12.58
C PRO A 155 3.39 -14.56 13.29
N SER A 156 2.77 -13.42 13.52
CA SER A 156 1.41 -13.30 14.08
C SER A 156 0.31 -13.93 13.21
N TRP A 157 0.71 -14.69 12.18
CA TRP A 157 -0.11 -15.61 11.44
C TRP A 157 -0.67 -16.69 12.36
N GLU A 158 -1.91 -16.47 12.80
CA GLU A 158 -2.74 -17.50 13.42
C GLU A 158 -3.40 -18.35 12.33
N ASP A 159 -3.69 -19.63 12.62
CA ASP A 159 -4.33 -20.63 11.74
C ASP A 159 -5.79 -20.28 11.35
N GLY A 160 -6.16 -19.00 11.34
CA GLY A 160 -7.52 -18.49 11.15
C GLY A 160 -7.98 -18.32 9.70
N PHE A 161 -7.18 -18.72 8.71
CA PHE A 161 -7.57 -18.78 7.29
C PHE A 161 -7.34 -20.18 6.75
N GLU A 162 -8.23 -21.08 7.17
CA GLU A 162 -8.21 -22.53 6.92
C GLU A 162 -7.52 -22.90 5.61
N GLY A 163 -6.52 -23.78 5.73
CA GLY A 163 -5.79 -24.33 4.59
C GLY A 163 -4.54 -23.56 4.19
N TRP A 164 -4.20 -22.40 4.77
CA TRP A 164 -2.98 -21.66 4.41
C TRP A 164 -1.88 -21.77 5.47
N ASN A 165 -0.72 -22.30 5.08
CA ASN A 165 0.44 -22.47 5.95
C ASN A 165 1.60 -21.59 5.50
N LEU A 166 2.29 -20.98 6.46
CA LEU A 166 3.60 -20.36 6.22
C LEU A 166 4.63 -21.45 5.92
N THR A 167 5.20 -21.46 4.71
CA THR A 167 6.16 -22.48 4.29
C THR A 167 7.60 -22.01 4.32
N GLU A 168 7.86 -20.78 3.87
CA GLU A 168 9.21 -20.26 3.69
C GLU A 168 9.29 -18.76 3.99
N SER A 169 10.45 -18.31 4.44
CA SER A 169 10.78 -16.90 4.67
C SER A 169 12.09 -16.56 3.98
N PHE A 170 12.18 -15.39 3.34
CA PHE A 170 13.36 -15.00 2.56
C PHE A 170 13.82 -13.57 2.87
N GLY A 171 15.07 -13.26 2.52
CA GLY A 171 15.62 -11.90 2.58
C GLY A 171 16.13 -11.41 3.94
N TRP A 172 16.15 -12.26 4.96
CA TRP A 172 16.55 -11.89 6.34
C TRP A 172 18.07 -11.98 6.61
N VAL A 173 18.83 -12.62 5.72
CA VAL A 173 20.30 -12.81 5.86
C VAL A 173 21.09 -11.67 5.19
N GLU A 174 20.53 -11.08 4.13
CA GLU A 174 21.18 -10.04 3.35
C GLU A 174 20.33 -8.76 3.30
N ASN A 175 20.93 -7.66 2.86
CA ASN A 175 20.24 -6.39 2.61
C ASN A 175 19.50 -6.46 1.26
N GLY A 176 18.42 -7.25 1.22
CA GLY A 176 17.56 -7.50 0.06
C GLY A 176 16.06 -7.44 0.39
N ILE A 177 15.24 -7.86 -0.58
CA ILE A 177 13.78 -7.90 -0.43
C ILE A 177 13.41 -9.03 0.52
N ARG A 178 12.54 -8.71 1.47
CA ARG A 178 12.09 -9.64 2.52
C ARG A 178 10.64 -10.03 2.30
N GLY A 179 10.27 -11.17 2.85
CA GLY A 179 8.90 -11.64 2.79
C GLY A 179 8.74 -13.10 3.15
N HIS A 180 7.54 -13.60 2.88
CA HIS A 180 7.11 -14.94 3.21
C HIS A 180 6.38 -15.61 2.05
N ILE A 181 6.41 -16.93 2.04
CA ILE A 181 5.61 -17.77 1.14
C ILE A 181 4.59 -18.52 1.98
N PHE A 182 3.33 -18.44 1.58
CA PHE A 182 2.23 -19.21 2.12
C PHE A 182 1.75 -20.22 1.07
N SER A 183 1.36 -21.43 1.48
CA SER A 183 0.81 -22.44 0.58
C SER A 183 -0.54 -22.96 1.02
N ASN A 184 -1.38 -23.36 0.07
CA ASN A 184 -2.68 -23.97 0.35
C ASN A 184 -2.57 -25.50 0.55
N GLY A 185 -2.64 -25.95 1.79
CA GLY A 185 -2.76 -27.37 2.15
C GLY A 185 -1.55 -28.22 1.76
N PRO A 186 -1.67 -29.57 1.84
CA PRO A 186 -0.57 -30.49 1.54
C PRO A 186 -0.11 -30.49 0.08
N GLN A 187 -0.99 -30.15 -0.86
CA GLN A 187 -0.73 -30.25 -2.30
C GLN A 187 -0.03 -29.01 -2.88
N ASN A 188 -0.02 -27.88 -2.16
CA ASN A 188 0.57 -26.61 -2.61
C ASN A 188 0.07 -26.18 -4.01
N ASP A 189 -1.21 -26.36 -4.33
CA ASP A 189 -1.78 -26.02 -5.65
C ASP A 189 -1.67 -24.52 -5.96
N THR A 190 -1.66 -23.69 -4.92
CA THR A 190 -1.53 -22.23 -4.96
C THR A 190 -0.61 -21.77 -3.84
N ILE A 191 0.31 -20.88 -4.18
CA ILE A 191 1.14 -20.19 -3.20
C ILE A 191 0.89 -18.70 -3.24
N VAL A 192 1.04 -18.05 -2.09
CA VAL A 192 1.02 -16.59 -1.96
C VAL A 192 2.40 -16.13 -1.53
N MET A 193 3.02 -15.32 -2.39
CA MET A 193 4.26 -14.62 -2.08
C MET A 193 3.92 -13.24 -1.49
N ALA A 194 4.16 -13.06 -0.18
CA ALA A 194 3.94 -11.80 0.52
C ALA A 194 5.23 -11.00 0.63
N LEU A 195 5.28 -9.83 0.00
CA LEU A 195 6.46 -8.96 -0.03
C LEU A 195 6.39 -7.89 1.07
N LYS A 196 7.49 -7.74 1.82
CA LYS A 196 7.66 -6.69 2.83
C LYS A 196 7.82 -5.33 2.15
N GLY A 197 7.18 -4.29 2.69
CA GLY A 197 7.40 -2.91 2.28
C GLY A 197 8.46 -2.18 3.11
N THR A 198 8.58 -0.86 2.89
CA THR A 198 9.57 -0.02 3.55
C THR A 198 9.38 0.00 5.06
N SER A 199 10.45 -0.23 5.82
CA SER A 199 10.45 0.08 7.25
C SER A 199 10.69 1.56 7.43
N ALA A 200 9.62 2.35 7.35
CA ALA A 200 9.72 3.79 7.53
C ALA A 200 10.28 4.09 8.94
N GLY A 201 11.46 4.70 9.04
CA GLY A 201 12.08 5.10 10.32
C GLY A 201 11.29 6.11 11.16
N ILE A 202 10.11 6.53 10.70
CA ILE A 202 9.12 7.33 11.46
C ILE A 202 8.13 6.45 12.22
N LEU A 203 7.99 5.18 11.84
CA LEU A 203 7.17 4.20 12.52
C LEU A 203 8.09 3.38 13.45
N PRO A 204 7.71 3.10 14.71
CA PRO A 204 8.54 2.33 15.63
C PRO A 204 8.83 0.95 15.02
N GLY A 205 10.12 0.61 14.85
CA GLY A 205 10.56 -0.67 14.25
C GLY A 205 11.49 -0.56 13.03
N GLY A 206 12.21 0.55 12.84
CA GLY A 206 13.14 0.71 11.72
C GLY A 206 14.18 -0.42 11.62
N ASP A 207 14.40 -0.93 10.41
CA ASP A 207 15.35 -2.00 10.10
C ASP A 207 16.55 -1.49 9.27
N ASP A 208 17.51 -2.38 8.98
CA ASP A 208 18.74 -2.08 8.22
C ASP A 208 18.49 -1.75 6.72
N THR A 209 17.27 -1.97 6.17
CA THR A 209 16.97 -1.74 4.74
C THR A 209 16.43 -0.34 4.44
N GLY A 210 15.98 0.40 5.46
CA GLY A 210 15.20 1.64 5.30
C GLY A 210 15.86 2.75 4.46
N ARG A 211 17.20 2.86 4.43
CA ARG A 211 17.87 3.87 3.58
C ARG A 211 17.72 3.57 2.09
N ARG A 212 17.81 2.31 1.69
CA ARG A 212 17.72 1.93 0.27
C ARG A 212 16.28 1.86 -0.20
N ASP A 213 15.37 1.43 0.66
CA ASP A 213 13.93 1.49 0.43
C ASP A 213 13.53 2.92 0.05
N LYS A 214 13.92 3.90 0.87
CA LYS A 214 13.63 5.32 0.66
C LYS A 214 14.16 5.91 -0.65
N VAL A 215 15.37 5.54 -1.07
CA VAL A 215 15.90 6.02 -2.35
C VAL A 215 15.08 5.49 -3.52
N ASN A 216 14.70 4.21 -3.49
CA ASN A 216 13.87 3.65 -4.56
C ASN A 216 12.44 4.13 -4.50
N ASP A 217 11.85 4.31 -3.32
CA ASP A 217 10.49 4.86 -3.20
C ASP A 217 10.43 6.22 -3.92
N ASN A 218 11.41 7.08 -3.61
CA ASN A 218 11.54 8.37 -4.28
C ASN A 218 11.84 8.24 -5.78
N LEU A 219 12.61 7.25 -6.22
CA LEU A 219 12.91 7.06 -7.64
C LEU A 219 11.71 6.51 -8.44
N LEU A 220 10.92 5.62 -7.83
CA LEU A 220 9.77 4.95 -8.44
C LEU A 220 8.53 5.85 -8.47
N PHE A 221 8.24 6.54 -7.37
CA PHE A 221 6.92 7.14 -7.13
C PHE A 221 6.92 8.68 -7.08
N SER A 222 8.08 9.32 -7.24
CA SER A 222 8.12 10.77 -7.46
C SER A 222 8.03 11.12 -8.95
N CYS A 223 7.45 12.27 -9.23
CA CYS A 223 7.32 12.76 -10.59
C CYS A 223 8.68 13.19 -11.15
N CYS A 224 9.53 13.79 -10.32
CA CYS A 224 10.85 14.25 -10.73
C CYS A 224 11.91 14.10 -9.62
N CYS A 225 12.28 12.85 -9.32
CA CYS A 225 13.36 12.48 -8.39
C CYS A 225 13.30 13.15 -7.02
N ALA A 226 12.10 13.22 -6.46
CA ALA A 226 11.81 13.77 -5.14
C ALA A 226 12.28 15.22 -4.97
N ARG A 227 12.16 16.01 -6.04
CA ARG A 227 12.44 17.45 -6.02
C ARG A 227 11.32 18.20 -5.30
N VAL A 228 11.47 18.39 -3.99
CA VAL A 228 10.45 19.08 -3.15
C VAL A 228 10.82 20.54 -2.86
N SER A 229 11.96 20.80 -2.22
CA SER A 229 12.36 22.17 -1.82
C SER A 229 13.87 22.36 -1.87
N TRP A 230 14.35 23.58 -1.60
CA TRP A 230 15.79 23.91 -1.55
C TRP A 230 16.56 23.12 -0.48
N THR A 231 15.91 22.72 0.62
CA THR A 231 16.56 21.96 1.70
C THR A 231 16.75 20.48 1.37
N TRP A 232 16.30 20.03 0.21
CA TRP A 232 16.38 18.64 -0.25
C TRP A 232 17.26 18.51 -1.49
N SER A 233 18.07 17.45 -1.50
CA SER A 233 18.77 17.00 -2.71
C SER A 233 17.93 15.95 -3.44
N PRO A 234 17.62 16.13 -4.73
CA PRO A 234 16.95 15.11 -5.54
C PRO A 234 17.73 13.80 -5.55
N VAL A 235 17.02 12.67 -5.70
CA VAL A 235 17.64 11.33 -5.76
C VAL A 235 18.34 11.05 -7.09
N CYS A 236 18.14 11.90 -8.10
CA CYS A 236 18.76 11.81 -9.41
C CYS A 236 18.99 13.21 -10.03
N PRO A 237 19.85 13.36 -11.05
CA PRO A 237 20.22 14.66 -11.62
C PRO A 237 19.24 15.21 -12.68
N CYS A 238 18.08 14.57 -12.90
CA CYS A 238 17.14 14.90 -13.97
C CYS A 238 16.30 16.19 -13.84
N PRO A 239 16.03 16.77 -12.64
CA PRO A 239 15.22 17.99 -12.54
C PRO A 239 15.90 19.20 -13.18
N PHE A 240 15.26 19.90 -14.13
CA PHE A 240 15.66 21.20 -14.72
C PHE A 240 15.44 22.36 -13.77
N SER A 241 14.25 22.45 -13.21
CA SER A 241 13.82 23.47 -12.27
C SER A 241 12.94 22.81 -11.19
N SER A 242 12.18 23.61 -10.43
CA SER A 242 11.20 23.09 -9.48
C SER A 242 9.96 22.44 -10.12
N THR A 243 9.73 22.65 -11.42
CA THR A 243 8.52 22.16 -12.13
C THR A 243 8.83 21.53 -13.49
N LYS A 244 10.12 21.39 -13.85
CA LYS A 244 10.55 20.90 -15.16
C LYS A 244 11.53 19.74 -15.00
N CYS A 245 11.34 18.65 -15.72
CA CYS A 245 12.14 17.43 -15.61
C CYS A 245 12.53 16.83 -16.98
N SER A 246 13.69 16.17 -17.05
CA SER A 246 14.09 15.38 -18.21
C SER A 246 13.45 13.99 -18.18
N GLN A 247 12.61 13.66 -19.17
CA GLN A 247 12.01 12.33 -19.30
C GLN A 247 13.03 11.21 -19.59
N PRO A 248 13.92 11.33 -20.60
CA PRO A 248 14.90 10.28 -20.89
C PRO A 248 15.89 10.06 -19.73
N CYS A 249 16.22 11.11 -18.98
CA CYS A 249 17.01 10.97 -17.76
C CYS A 249 16.26 10.17 -16.67
N LEU A 250 14.98 10.45 -16.43
CA LEU A 250 14.18 9.73 -15.42
C LEU A 250 14.11 8.23 -15.72
N GLU A 251 13.87 7.87 -16.98
CA GLU A 251 13.83 6.47 -17.41
C GLU A 251 15.18 5.79 -17.22
N ARG A 252 16.28 6.45 -17.64
CA ARG A 252 17.63 5.88 -17.44
C ARG A 252 17.96 5.73 -15.96
N SER A 253 17.81 6.77 -15.14
CA SER A 253 18.06 6.70 -13.70
C SER A 253 17.25 5.58 -13.06
N LEU A 254 15.98 5.42 -13.44
CA LEU A 254 15.18 4.30 -12.93
C LEU A 254 15.72 2.93 -13.38
N LEU A 255 16.10 2.75 -14.65
CA LEU A 255 16.62 1.48 -15.17
C LEU A 255 18.01 1.12 -14.63
N THR A 256 18.87 2.12 -14.38
CA THR A 256 20.26 1.91 -13.96
C THR A 256 20.43 1.89 -12.46
N GLU A 257 19.65 2.69 -11.71
CA GLU A 257 19.81 2.89 -10.28
C GLU A 257 18.80 2.10 -9.45
N SER A 258 17.63 1.76 -10.01
CA SER A 258 16.67 0.88 -9.31
C SER A 258 17.18 -0.56 -9.25
N PHE A 259 17.23 -1.11 -8.04
CA PHE A 259 17.61 -2.49 -7.81
C PHE A 259 16.43 -3.39 -7.43
N TYR A 260 15.26 -2.86 -7.05
CA TYR A 260 14.14 -3.70 -6.62
C TYR A 260 13.50 -4.48 -7.77
N TYR A 261 13.28 -3.87 -8.92
CA TYR A 261 12.68 -4.56 -10.06
C TYR A 261 13.47 -5.80 -10.53
N PRO A 262 14.81 -5.76 -10.74
CA PRO A 262 15.54 -6.98 -11.07
C PRO A 262 15.52 -8.02 -9.93
N LEU A 263 15.62 -7.59 -8.67
CA LEU A 263 15.56 -8.51 -7.53
C LEU A 263 14.23 -9.26 -7.44
N ILE A 264 13.10 -8.57 -7.61
CA ILE A 264 11.79 -9.25 -7.58
C ILE A 264 11.58 -10.17 -8.77
N THR A 265 12.13 -9.86 -9.95
CA THR A 265 12.04 -10.76 -11.10
C THR A 265 12.85 -12.04 -10.88
N ASP A 266 14.02 -11.92 -10.25
CA ASP A 266 14.86 -13.09 -9.91
C ASP A 266 14.21 -13.92 -8.80
N LEU A 267 13.67 -13.27 -7.77
CA LEU A 267 12.89 -13.92 -6.71
C LEU A 267 11.71 -14.71 -7.30
N TYR A 268 10.89 -14.08 -8.15
CA TYR A 268 9.77 -14.76 -8.78
C TYR A 268 10.23 -15.96 -9.62
N ASN A 269 11.31 -15.82 -10.40
CA ASN A 269 11.85 -16.92 -11.19
C ASN A 269 12.29 -18.09 -10.29
N ASN A 270 12.95 -17.82 -9.17
CA ASN A 270 13.35 -18.84 -8.20
C ASN A 270 12.15 -19.55 -7.57
N VAL A 271 11.14 -18.78 -7.13
CA VAL A 271 9.90 -19.33 -6.56
C VAL A 271 9.16 -20.18 -7.60
N SER A 272 9.02 -19.69 -8.83
CA SER A 272 8.39 -20.45 -9.92
C SER A 272 9.17 -21.70 -10.35
N TYR A 273 10.45 -21.81 -9.99
CA TYR A 273 11.25 -23.02 -10.16
C TYR A 273 11.03 -24.01 -9.01
N ALA A 274 10.92 -23.50 -7.77
CA ALA A 274 10.62 -24.31 -6.60
C ALA A 274 9.19 -24.87 -6.59
N TYR A 275 8.24 -24.12 -7.19
CA TYR A 275 6.81 -24.45 -7.26
C TYR A 275 6.33 -24.55 -8.72
N PRO A 276 6.79 -25.55 -9.50
CA PRO A 276 6.59 -25.60 -10.96
C PRO A 276 5.14 -25.86 -11.38
N THR A 277 4.32 -26.46 -10.51
CA THR A 277 2.92 -26.81 -10.79
C THR A 277 1.93 -25.91 -10.08
N SER A 278 2.40 -25.05 -9.17
CA SER A 278 1.54 -24.19 -8.35
C SER A 278 1.18 -22.92 -9.09
N GLN A 279 -0.02 -22.42 -8.86
CA GLN A 279 -0.35 -21.05 -9.20
C GLN A 279 0.31 -20.09 -8.19
N ILE A 280 0.90 -19.00 -8.67
CA ILE A 280 1.56 -18.02 -7.82
C ILE A 280 0.70 -16.76 -7.76
N TRP A 281 0.29 -16.39 -6.56
CA TRP A 281 -0.28 -15.09 -6.26
C TRP A 281 0.76 -14.26 -5.52
N VAL A 282 0.67 -12.93 -5.66
CA VAL A 282 1.57 -12.02 -4.97
C VAL A 282 0.77 -11.00 -4.19
N THR A 283 1.19 -10.73 -2.96
CA THR A 283 0.57 -9.73 -2.10
C THR A 283 1.65 -8.88 -1.45
N GLY A 284 1.27 -7.72 -0.92
CA GLY A 284 2.21 -6.86 -0.22
C GLY A 284 1.60 -5.54 0.17
N HIS A 285 2.25 -4.88 1.12
CA HIS A 285 1.87 -3.57 1.63
C HIS A 285 2.91 -2.50 1.25
N SER A 286 2.47 -1.26 1.04
CA SER A 286 3.37 -0.12 0.75
C SER A 286 4.30 -0.44 -0.45
N LEU A 287 5.61 -0.20 -0.34
CA LEU A 287 6.60 -0.61 -1.36
C LEU A 287 6.42 -2.08 -1.78
N GLY A 288 6.21 -3.00 -0.84
CA GLY A 288 6.00 -4.42 -1.14
C GLY A 288 4.80 -4.64 -2.04
N GLY A 289 3.71 -3.89 -1.83
CA GLY A 289 2.52 -3.91 -2.68
C GLY A 289 2.79 -3.39 -4.09
N ALA A 290 3.51 -2.27 -4.23
CA ALA A 290 3.89 -1.75 -5.53
C ALA A 290 4.77 -2.74 -6.30
N LEU A 291 5.75 -3.36 -5.62
CA LEU A 291 6.58 -4.41 -6.21
C LEU A 291 5.75 -5.62 -6.64
N SER A 292 4.79 -6.07 -5.82
CA SER A 292 3.85 -7.14 -6.18
C SER A 292 3.05 -6.83 -7.44
N SER A 293 2.59 -5.58 -7.61
CA SER A 293 1.95 -5.14 -8.85
C SER A 293 2.90 -5.20 -10.05
N LEU A 294 4.14 -4.71 -9.92
CA LEU A 294 5.12 -4.77 -11.03
C LEU A 294 5.42 -6.22 -11.48
N ILE A 295 5.47 -7.18 -10.55
CA ILE A 295 5.58 -8.62 -10.88
C ILE A 295 4.30 -9.10 -11.56
N GLY A 296 3.13 -8.75 -11.00
CA GLY A 296 1.81 -9.04 -11.55
C GLY A 296 1.68 -8.60 -13.01
N MET A 297 2.16 -7.40 -13.34
CA MET A 297 2.22 -6.88 -14.70
C MET A 297 3.16 -7.69 -15.60
N THR A 298 4.35 -8.01 -15.09
CA THR A 298 5.43 -8.65 -15.86
C THR A 298 5.09 -10.09 -16.26
N PHE A 299 4.53 -10.86 -15.33
CA PHE A 299 4.24 -12.29 -15.51
C PHE A 299 2.76 -12.58 -15.74
N GLY A 300 1.88 -11.56 -15.64
CA GLY A 300 0.43 -11.70 -15.76
C GLY A 300 -0.16 -12.65 -14.73
N ILE A 301 0.24 -12.47 -13.47
CA ILE A 301 -0.19 -13.29 -12.33
C ILE A 301 -1.02 -12.48 -11.34
N PRO A 302 -1.89 -13.13 -10.54
CA PRO A 302 -2.76 -12.42 -9.61
C PRO A 302 -1.95 -11.65 -8.55
N ALA A 303 -2.24 -10.36 -8.41
CA ALA A 303 -1.66 -9.51 -7.37
C ALA A 303 -2.74 -8.72 -6.62
N VAL A 304 -2.75 -8.80 -5.29
CA VAL A 304 -3.60 -7.96 -4.44
C VAL A 304 -2.69 -7.15 -3.54
N THR A 305 -2.76 -5.83 -3.64
CA THR A 305 -1.83 -4.92 -2.96
C THR A 305 -2.58 -4.09 -1.93
N PHE A 306 -1.89 -3.70 -0.86
CA PHE A 306 -2.48 -2.94 0.25
C PHE A 306 -1.72 -1.63 0.46
N GLU A 307 -2.40 -0.49 0.36
CA GLU A 307 -1.79 0.83 0.55
C GLU A 307 -0.52 1.03 -0.30
N ALA A 308 -0.46 0.40 -1.48
CA ALA A 308 0.69 0.52 -2.36
C ALA A 308 0.79 1.96 -2.90
N PRO A 309 1.98 2.56 -3.01
CA PRO A 309 2.14 3.74 -3.85
C PRO A 309 1.72 3.42 -5.29
N ALA A 310 1.06 4.36 -5.94
CA ALA A 310 0.62 4.22 -7.32
C ALA A 310 1.82 4.01 -8.27
N GLU A 311 1.86 2.88 -8.96
CA GLU A 311 3.05 2.37 -9.65
C GLU A 311 2.95 2.40 -11.18
N ARG A 312 1.83 2.87 -11.75
CA ARG A 312 1.65 2.86 -13.23
C ARG A 312 2.69 3.71 -13.96
N MET A 313 3.03 4.87 -13.41
CA MET A 313 4.11 5.71 -13.94
C MET A 313 5.46 4.98 -13.90
N ALA A 314 5.77 4.33 -12.77
CA ALA A 314 7.00 3.55 -12.61
C ALA A 314 7.06 2.39 -13.63
N ALA A 315 5.96 1.66 -13.80
CA ALA A 315 5.85 0.57 -14.77
C ALA A 315 6.12 1.03 -16.21
N ARG A 316 5.58 2.20 -16.60
CA ARG A 316 5.85 2.82 -17.91
C ARG A 316 7.33 3.17 -18.07
N ARG A 317 7.93 3.84 -17.08
CA ARG A 317 9.36 4.22 -17.11
C ARG A 317 10.31 3.01 -17.08
N LEU A 318 9.87 1.88 -16.50
CA LEU A 318 10.59 0.61 -16.50
C LEU A 318 10.44 -0.19 -17.80
N HIS A 319 9.62 0.31 -18.75
CA HIS A 319 9.25 -0.33 -20.00
C HIS A 319 8.61 -1.71 -19.78
N LEU A 320 7.74 -1.85 -18.76
CA LEU A 320 7.08 -3.11 -18.46
C LEU A 320 6.08 -3.52 -19.55
N PRO A 321 5.90 -4.85 -19.77
CA PRO A 321 5.00 -5.32 -20.81
C PRO A 321 3.56 -4.96 -20.44
N THR A 322 2.90 -4.21 -21.33
CA THR A 322 1.50 -3.82 -21.21
C THR A 322 0.67 -4.57 -22.25
N PRO A 323 -0.36 -5.35 -21.86
CA PRO A 323 -1.14 -6.14 -22.82
C PRO A 323 -1.92 -5.24 -23.79
N PRO A 324 -2.18 -5.67 -25.04
CA PRO A 324 -3.13 -4.99 -25.90
C PRO A 324 -4.58 -5.23 -25.42
N PRO A 325 -5.53 -4.30 -25.67
CA PRO A 325 -6.94 -4.47 -25.32
C PRO A 325 -7.54 -5.80 -25.83
N MET A 326 -8.44 -6.41 -25.05
CA MET A 326 -9.11 -7.66 -25.45
C MET A 326 -10.16 -7.40 -26.54
N LYS A 327 -10.22 -8.26 -27.57
CA LYS A 327 -11.08 -8.08 -28.76
C LYS A 327 -12.59 -8.24 -28.48
N HIS A 328 -12.97 -8.84 -27.35
CA HIS A 328 -14.36 -9.16 -27.01
C HIS A 328 -14.98 -8.26 -25.92
N ASP A 329 -14.22 -7.28 -25.42
CA ASP A 329 -14.80 -6.28 -24.54
C ASP A 329 -15.61 -5.29 -25.39
N ASN A 330 -16.94 -5.44 -25.37
CA ASN A 330 -17.88 -4.41 -25.83
C ASN A 330 -17.71 -3.07 -25.06
N ASP A 331 -16.88 -3.10 -24.01
CA ASP A 331 -16.35 -1.97 -23.27
C ASP A 331 -14.90 -1.65 -23.70
N ALA A 332 -14.68 -1.55 -25.02
CA ALA A 332 -13.43 -1.01 -25.59
C ALA A 332 -13.20 0.47 -25.21
N THR A 333 -14.13 1.09 -24.48
CA THR A 333 -14.10 2.44 -23.92
C THR A 333 -13.07 2.62 -22.80
N SER A 334 -12.64 1.54 -22.15
CA SER A 334 -11.79 1.63 -20.96
C SER A 334 -10.29 1.73 -21.26
N GLY A 335 -9.83 1.37 -22.47
CA GLY A 335 -8.45 1.59 -22.97
C GLY A 335 -7.28 0.97 -22.17
N VAL A 336 -7.51 0.50 -20.95
CA VAL A 336 -6.55 -0.07 -20.03
C VAL A 336 -6.67 -1.59 -20.06
N PRO A 337 -5.55 -2.33 -20.17
CA PRO A 337 -5.59 -3.78 -20.18
C PRO A 337 -6.04 -4.33 -18.83
N ARG A 338 -6.94 -5.32 -18.84
CA ARG A 338 -7.36 -6.06 -17.64
C ARG A 338 -6.21 -6.93 -17.12
N LEU A 339 -5.39 -6.33 -16.27
CA LEU A 339 -4.39 -7.01 -15.47
C LEU A 339 -5.07 -7.67 -14.27
N PRO A 340 -4.63 -8.86 -13.81
CA PRO A 340 -5.17 -9.51 -12.62
C PRO A 340 -4.61 -8.87 -11.35
N ILE A 341 -4.68 -7.54 -11.27
CA ILE A 341 -4.09 -6.74 -10.22
C ILE A 341 -5.20 -5.92 -9.58
N THR A 342 -5.32 -5.99 -8.26
CA THR A 342 -6.24 -5.18 -7.48
C THR A 342 -5.48 -4.45 -6.38
N HIS A 343 -5.63 -3.14 -6.33
CA HIS A 343 -5.07 -2.29 -5.29
C HIS A 343 -6.13 -1.95 -4.26
N VAL A 344 -5.82 -2.14 -2.99
CA VAL A 344 -6.75 -1.92 -1.88
C VAL A 344 -6.17 -0.87 -0.96
N TYR A 345 -6.86 0.25 -0.81
CA TYR A 345 -6.40 1.32 0.08
C TYR A 345 -7.54 2.22 0.53
N HIS A 346 -7.24 3.14 1.44
CA HIS A 346 -8.23 4.08 1.95
C HIS A 346 -7.83 5.54 1.68
N SER A 347 -8.82 6.41 1.50
CA SER A 347 -8.59 7.82 1.13
C SER A 347 -7.85 8.67 2.19
N ALA A 348 -7.79 8.23 3.45
CA ALA A 348 -7.07 8.94 4.51
C ALA A 348 -5.55 8.64 4.53
N ASP A 349 -5.07 7.77 3.64
CA ASP A 349 -3.66 7.44 3.50
C ASP A 349 -3.08 8.28 2.34
N PRO A 350 -2.14 9.19 2.62
CA PRO A 350 -1.60 10.09 1.59
C PRO A 350 -0.65 9.40 0.59
N ILE A 351 -0.17 8.18 0.84
CA ILE A 351 0.77 7.48 -0.06
C ILE A 351 0.10 6.99 -1.36
N PRO A 352 -0.91 6.09 -1.32
CA PRO A 352 -1.61 5.62 -2.52
C PRO A 352 -2.38 6.76 -3.21
N MET A 353 -2.74 7.80 -2.46
CA MET A 353 -3.41 9.00 -3.00
C MET A 353 -2.46 9.96 -3.71
N GLY A 354 -1.14 9.79 -3.60
CA GLY A 354 -0.13 10.69 -4.18
C GLY A 354 -0.17 12.11 -3.62
N THR A 355 -0.52 12.27 -2.34
CA THR A 355 -0.56 13.57 -1.62
C THR A 355 0.57 13.69 -0.59
N CYS A 356 1.44 12.69 -0.51
CA CYS A 356 2.60 12.62 0.39
C CYS A 356 3.82 13.37 -0.18
N THR A 357 3.69 14.68 -0.42
CA THR A 357 4.64 15.46 -1.26
C THR A 357 5.18 16.76 -0.64
N GLY A 358 4.54 17.32 0.40
CA GLY A 358 4.88 18.64 0.94
C GLY A 358 6.07 18.66 1.90
N SER A 359 6.94 19.68 1.84
CA SER A 359 8.10 19.83 2.76
C SER A 359 7.71 20.01 4.24
N SER A 360 6.52 20.55 4.50
CA SER A 360 5.95 20.66 5.85
C SER A 360 5.18 19.42 6.30
N SER A 361 4.90 18.47 5.39
CA SER A 361 4.21 17.23 5.72
C SER A 361 5.12 16.26 6.47
N LEU A 362 4.54 15.35 7.24
CA LEU A 362 5.30 14.28 7.90
C LEU A 362 6.09 13.43 6.88
N CYS A 363 5.58 13.26 5.66
CA CYS A 363 6.29 12.62 4.55
C CYS A 363 7.57 13.38 4.15
N GLY A 364 7.46 14.70 3.98
CA GLY A 364 8.59 15.59 3.68
C GLY A 364 9.56 15.75 4.85
N GLN A 365 9.16 15.46 6.08
CA GLN A 365 10.11 15.36 7.20
C GLN A 365 10.80 13.98 7.23
N ALA A 366 10.09 12.93 6.80
CA ALA A 366 10.62 11.57 6.64
C ALA A 366 11.60 11.42 5.48
N GLY A 367 11.56 12.34 4.52
CA GLY A 367 12.33 12.25 3.29
C GLY A 367 11.64 11.50 2.14
N TYR A 368 10.32 11.41 2.16
CA TYR A 368 9.51 10.85 1.07
C TYR A 368 8.77 11.94 0.28
N ALA A 369 8.76 11.78 -1.05
CA ALA A 369 7.99 12.62 -1.97
C ALA A 369 7.25 11.72 -2.97
N MET A 370 6.09 11.20 -2.55
CA MET A 370 5.28 10.27 -3.33
C MET A 370 4.18 11.05 -4.06
N GLU A 371 4.42 11.31 -5.35
CA GLU A 371 3.57 12.17 -6.18
C GLU A 371 2.71 11.37 -7.16
N SER A 372 3.01 10.09 -7.38
CA SER A 372 2.22 9.22 -8.24
C SER A 372 0.85 8.93 -7.65
N ARG A 373 -0.16 8.87 -8.52
CA ARG A 373 -1.59 8.72 -8.19
C ARG A 373 -2.26 7.58 -8.93
N CYS A 374 -1.71 7.17 -10.07
CA CYS A 374 -2.35 6.18 -10.90
C CYS A 374 -1.80 4.76 -10.72
N HIS A 375 -2.71 3.83 -10.44
CA HIS A 375 -2.43 2.41 -10.28
C HIS A 375 -2.54 1.64 -11.60
N ALA A 376 -1.81 0.53 -11.73
CA ALA A 376 -1.98 -0.42 -12.82
C ALA A 376 -2.90 -1.56 -12.37
N GLY A 377 -4.11 -1.62 -12.92
CA GLY A 377 -5.14 -2.60 -12.56
C GLY A 377 -6.37 -1.96 -11.91
N ASP A 378 -7.17 -2.79 -11.25
CA ASP A 378 -8.39 -2.37 -10.57
C ASP A 378 -8.07 -1.77 -9.19
N VAL A 379 -8.92 -0.86 -8.71
CA VAL A 379 -8.73 -0.21 -7.40
C VAL A 379 -10.00 -0.37 -6.55
N VAL A 380 -9.83 -0.90 -5.33
CA VAL A 380 -10.80 -0.87 -4.24
C VAL A 380 -10.44 0.28 -3.31
N LEU A 381 -11.16 1.39 -3.44
CA LEU A 381 -10.95 2.59 -2.61
C LEU A 381 -11.98 2.67 -1.48
N TYR A 382 -11.52 2.48 -0.25
CA TYR A 382 -12.29 2.78 0.94
C TYR A 382 -12.27 4.30 1.20
N ASN A 383 -13.34 5.00 0.84
CA ASN A 383 -13.42 6.45 1.00
C ASN A 383 -13.72 6.88 2.46
N THR A 384 -12.77 6.61 3.34
CA THR A 384 -12.81 6.89 4.79
C THR A 384 -12.88 8.38 5.13
N THR A 385 -12.32 9.26 4.29
CA THR A 385 -12.39 10.71 4.47
C THR A 385 -13.83 11.22 4.31
N TYR A 386 -14.52 10.79 3.25
CA TYR A 386 -15.90 11.19 2.98
C TYR A 386 -16.93 10.47 3.86
N TYR A 387 -16.80 9.15 4.01
CA TYR A 387 -17.82 8.36 4.71
C TYR A 387 -17.63 8.36 6.23
N LEU A 388 -16.39 8.33 6.72
CA LEU A 388 -16.08 8.23 8.14
C LEU A 388 -15.49 9.52 8.74
N GLY A 389 -15.26 10.56 7.93
CA GLY A 389 -14.70 11.83 8.40
C GLY A 389 -13.24 11.73 8.84
N TRP A 390 -12.50 10.71 8.36
CA TRP A 390 -11.10 10.54 8.70
C TRP A 390 -10.24 11.67 8.12
N SER A 391 -9.41 12.31 8.94
CA SER A 391 -8.37 13.21 8.43
C SER A 391 -7.25 12.42 7.75
N GLU A 392 -6.68 12.96 6.69
CA GLU A 392 -5.48 12.41 6.04
C GLU A 392 -4.29 12.41 7.02
N ASN A 393 -3.63 11.27 7.17
CA ASN A 393 -2.47 11.14 8.03
C ASN A 393 -1.60 9.95 7.63
N ILE A 394 -0.29 10.17 7.46
CA ILE A 394 0.69 9.12 7.15
C ILE A 394 0.72 7.99 8.19
N VAL A 395 0.33 8.24 9.44
CA VAL A 395 0.23 7.19 10.47
C VAL A 395 -0.83 6.15 10.13
N LYS A 396 -1.81 6.50 9.29
CA LYS A 396 -2.86 5.58 8.82
C LYS A 396 -2.40 4.68 7.67
N HIS A 397 -1.22 4.93 7.08
CA HIS A 397 -0.54 4.01 6.14
C HIS A 397 0.02 2.74 6.81
N ARG A 398 -0.39 2.45 8.05
CA ARG A 398 0.05 1.22 8.70
C ARG A 398 -0.90 0.14 8.21
N ILE A 399 -0.36 -0.99 7.75
CA ILE A 399 -1.17 -2.17 7.41
C ILE A 399 -2.15 -2.58 8.53
N ALA A 400 -1.82 -2.32 9.80
CA ALA A 400 -2.71 -2.51 10.94
C ALA A 400 -4.01 -1.68 10.86
N THR A 401 -3.99 -0.49 10.25
CA THR A 401 -5.19 0.32 9.98
C THR A 401 -6.15 -0.42 9.03
N LEU A 402 -5.64 -1.17 8.06
CA LEU A 402 -6.48 -2.05 7.26
C LEU A 402 -6.90 -3.31 8.01
N VAL A 403 -5.94 -4.03 8.60
CA VAL A 403 -6.16 -5.37 9.19
C VAL A 403 -7.00 -5.33 10.46
N ASP A 404 -6.76 -4.38 11.35
CA ASP A 404 -7.36 -4.35 12.69
C ASP A 404 -8.56 -3.41 12.78
N ASP A 405 -8.64 -2.42 11.89
CA ASP A 405 -9.73 -1.42 11.91
C ASP A 405 -10.64 -1.57 10.69
N LEU A 406 -10.13 -1.41 9.46
CA LEU A 406 -10.99 -1.26 8.29
C LEU A 406 -11.67 -2.55 7.82
N LEU A 407 -10.92 -3.64 7.71
CA LEU A 407 -11.37 -4.89 7.09
C LEU A 407 -12.05 -5.85 8.08
N THR A 408 -12.09 -5.52 9.38
CA THR A 408 -12.70 -6.38 10.42
C THR A 408 -14.23 -6.30 10.43
N GLU A 409 -14.81 -5.21 9.92
CA GLU A 409 -16.25 -4.95 9.82
C GLU A 409 -16.68 -4.86 8.35
N ASP A 410 -17.94 -5.22 8.06
CA ASP A 410 -18.55 -4.96 6.75
C ASP A 410 -18.55 -3.45 6.44
N TRP A 411 -18.11 -3.09 5.24
CA TRP A 411 -17.97 -1.69 4.87
C TRP A 411 -19.32 -0.96 4.82
N GLY A 412 -20.34 -1.57 4.21
CA GLY A 412 -21.68 -1.01 4.15
C GLY A 412 -22.26 -0.78 5.54
N ASP A 413 -22.11 -1.75 6.45
CA ASP A 413 -22.55 -1.63 7.84
C ASP A 413 -21.82 -0.50 8.57
N ARG A 414 -20.49 -0.42 8.39
CA ARG A 414 -19.67 0.63 8.99
C ARG A 414 -20.08 2.03 8.53
N VAL A 415 -20.32 2.21 7.23
CA VAL A 415 -20.76 3.49 6.65
C VAL A 415 -22.16 3.86 7.16
N ARG A 416 -23.11 2.92 7.13
CA ARG A 416 -24.47 3.12 7.66
C ARG A 416 -24.44 3.55 9.13
N ARG A 417 -23.59 2.92 9.93
CA ARG A 417 -23.42 3.22 11.35
C ARG A 417 -22.89 4.64 11.60
N GLU A 418 -21.89 5.11 10.84
CA GLU A 418 -21.34 6.46 11.01
C GLU A 418 -22.26 7.57 10.47
N LYS A 419 -22.90 7.36 9.32
CA LYS A 419 -23.88 8.32 8.78
C LYS A 419 -25.14 8.40 9.65
N GLY A 420 -25.61 7.27 10.20
CA GLY A 420 -26.72 7.23 11.16
C GLY A 420 -26.43 7.98 12.48
N LYS A 421 -25.17 8.05 12.93
CA LYS A 421 -24.76 8.90 14.07
C LYS A 421 -24.78 10.38 13.72
N SER A 422 -24.43 10.74 12.49
CA SER A 422 -24.39 12.13 12.02
C SER A 422 -25.80 12.74 11.92
N VAL A 423 -26.78 11.97 11.43
CA VAL A 423 -28.20 12.39 11.39
C VAL A 423 -28.75 12.68 12.79
N LYS A 424 -28.39 11.86 13.79
CA LYS A 424 -28.82 12.09 15.19
C LYS A 424 -28.22 13.34 15.83
N LYS A 425 -27.01 13.77 15.42
CA LYS A 425 -26.38 15.01 15.89
C LYS A 425 -26.96 16.27 15.23
N GLY A 426 -27.45 16.17 13.99
CA GLY A 426 -28.12 17.26 13.27
C GLY A 426 -29.53 17.60 13.79
N GLY A 427 -30.14 16.71 14.59
CA GLY A 427 -31.47 16.88 15.18
C GLY A 427 -31.53 17.68 16.50
N SER A 428 -30.51 18.49 16.82
CA SER A 428 -30.51 19.35 18.03
C SER A 428 -30.95 20.80 17.77
N GLY A 429 -31.64 21.05 16.66
CA GLY A 429 -32.39 22.29 16.43
C GLY A 429 -33.78 22.23 17.04
N ARG A 430 -33.97 22.86 18.22
CA ARG A 430 -35.24 23.26 18.86
C ARG A 430 -36.52 22.65 18.26
N ALA A 431 -36.99 21.53 18.81
CA ALA A 431 -38.34 21.05 18.59
C ALA A 431 -39.31 21.86 19.47
N SER A 432 -40.09 22.73 18.81
CA SER A 432 -41.32 23.32 19.34
C SER A 432 -42.30 22.23 19.75
N TRP A 433 -42.85 22.36 20.96
CA TRP A 433 -43.82 21.48 21.60
C TRP A 433 -45.19 21.55 20.91
N TRP A 434 -45.44 20.74 19.88
CA TRP A 434 -46.80 20.41 19.40
C TRP A 434 -46.85 18.96 18.87
N PRO A 435 -47.87 18.15 19.23
CA PRO A 435 -47.88 16.72 18.96
C PRO A 435 -48.60 16.39 17.65
N TRP A 436 -47.85 16.03 16.61
CA TRP A 436 -48.41 15.31 15.46
C TRP A 436 -47.63 14.01 15.22
N LYS A 437 -48.38 12.90 15.20
CA LYS A 437 -47.94 11.57 14.80
C LYS A 437 -47.29 11.64 13.41
N GLY A 438 -45.98 11.43 13.35
CA GLY A 438 -45.22 11.29 12.10
C GLY A 438 -44.59 9.90 12.04
N SER A 439 -44.99 9.15 11.01
CA SER A 439 -44.45 7.84 10.64
C SER A 439 -42.92 7.81 10.61
N LYS A 440 -42.33 6.67 11.00
CA LYS A 440 -40.93 6.30 10.71
C LYS A 440 -40.79 6.17 9.17
N GLY A 441 -40.68 7.28 8.47
CA GLY A 441 -40.27 7.30 7.08
C GLY A 441 -38.77 7.03 7.03
N LYS A 442 -38.34 6.00 6.30
CA LYS A 442 -36.99 5.99 5.72
C LYS A 442 -36.93 7.24 4.83
N ASP A 443 -36.06 8.20 5.16
CA ASP A 443 -35.81 9.33 4.29
C ASP A 443 -35.34 8.78 2.93
N LYS A 444 -35.98 9.21 1.83
CA LYS A 444 -35.63 8.80 0.47
C LYS A 444 -34.18 9.17 0.09
N ASP A 445 -33.57 10.05 0.86
CA ASP A 445 -32.24 10.59 0.62
C ASP A 445 -31.10 9.62 1.01
N ASP A 446 -31.42 8.50 1.66
CA ASP A 446 -30.45 7.50 2.14
C ASP A 446 -30.50 6.15 1.37
N GLU A 447 -31.31 6.03 0.31
CA GLU A 447 -31.42 4.80 -0.49
C GLU A 447 -30.09 4.34 -1.10
N TRP A 448 -29.17 5.28 -1.32
CA TRP A 448 -27.82 4.99 -1.80
C TRP A 448 -26.96 4.21 -0.77
N LEU A 449 -27.26 4.29 0.53
CA LEU A 449 -26.57 3.51 1.57
C LEU A 449 -26.85 2.00 1.48
N ASP A 450 -28.02 1.65 0.92
CA ASP A 450 -28.40 0.26 0.68
C ASP A 450 -27.65 -0.34 -0.53
N ARG A 451 -26.98 0.50 -1.34
CA ARG A 451 -26.14 0.07 -2.48
C ARG A 451 -24.66 -0.17 -2.11
N ILE A 452 -24.24 0.21 -0.91
CA ILE A 452 -22.86 -0.03 -0.44
C ILE A 452 -22.75 -1.47 0.06
N GLY A 453 -21.99 -2.28 -0.67
CA GLY A 453 -21.69 -3.67 -0.30
C GLY A 453 -20.59 -3.82 0.75
N GLU A 454 -20.24 -5.08 1.02
CA GLU A 454 -19.20 -5.47 1.99
C GLU A 454 -17.80 -4.92 1.65
N VAL A 455 -17.55 -4.71 0.35
CA VAL A 455 -16.34 -4.13 -0.24
C VAL A 455 -16.79 -3.05 -1.23
N PRO A 456 -16.09 -1.89 -1.30
CA PRO A 456 -16.37 -0.86 -2.31
C PRO A 456 -16.33 -1.39 -3.74
N GLU A 457 -17.12 -0.78 -4.63
CA GLU A 457 -17.04 -1.04 -6.07
C GLU A 457 -15.65 -0.66 -6.62
N LEU A 458 -15.22 -1.38 -7.65
CA LEU A 458 -13.95 -1.11 -8.33
C LEU A 458 -14.00 0.26 -9.00
N SER A 459 -12.98 1.08 -8.75
CA SER A 459 -12.83 2.38 -9.39
C SER A 459 -12.06 2.26 -10.70
N ASP A 460 -12.55 2.93 -11.74
CA ASP A 460 -11.89 3.00 -13.04
C ASP A 460 -10.69 3.99 -12.99
N GLN A 461 -9.51 3.48 -13.31
CA GLN A 461 -8.26 4.24 -13.36
C GLN A 461 -7.89 4.71 -14.78
N SER A 462 -8.71 4.45 -15.80
CA SER A 462 -8.43 4.75 -17.21
C SER A 462 -8.10 6.22 -17.47
N LYS A 463 -8.82 7.14 -16.80
CA LYS A 463 -8.66 8.60 -16.95
C LYS A 463 -7.65 9.21 -15.98
N CYS A 464 -7.05 8.42 -15.09
CA CYS A 464 -6.08 8.94 -14.13
C CYS A 464 -4.85 9.50 -14.86
N GLN A 465 -4.31 10.61 -14.38
CA GLN A 465 -3.08 11.21 -14.90
C GLN A 465 -2.13 11.51 -13.74
N ASP A 466 -0.88 11.08 -13.89
CA ASP A 466 0.19 11.37 -12.94
C ASP A 466 0.85 12.71 -13.30
N CYS A 467 1.41 13.39 -12.30
CA CYS A 467 2.38 14.47 -12.50
C CYS A 467 1.89 15.67 -13.33
N LEU A 468 0.61 16.04 -13.20
CA LEU A 468 0.02 17.17 -13.95
C LEU A 468 0.72 18.51 -13.70
N ASP A 469 1.36 18.66 -12.54
CA ASP A 469 2.08 19.88 -12.15
C ASP A 469 3.52 19.95 -12.73
N TRP A 470 3.95 18.94 -13.49
CA TRP A 470 5.31 18.83 -14.04
C TRP A 470 5.35 18.97 -15.57
N GLU A 471 6.31 19.77 -16.05
CA GLU A 471 6.68 19.83 -17.47
C GLU A 471 7.81 18.83 -17.76
N PHE A 472 7.53 17.81 -18.56
CA PHE A 472 8.53 16.84 -19.01
C PHE A 472 9.10 17.22 -20.38
N VAL A 473 10.43 17.31 -20.49
CA VAL A 473 11.13 17.58 -21.74
C VAL A 473 11.92 16.38 -22.23
N ASP A 474 11.95 16.22 -23.55
CA ASP A 474 12.66 15.15 -24.25
C ASP A 474 14.11 15.55 -24.58
N ARG A 475 14.86 15.93 -23.54
CA ARG A 475 16.30 16.20 -23.63
C ARG A 475 16.97 16.15 -22.28
N ASP A 476 18.28 15.95 -22.30
CA ASP A 476 19.13 16.02 -21.13
C ASP A 476 19.51 17.45 -20.76
N LYS A 477 19.82 17.64 -19.48
CA LYS A 477 20.54 18.82 -19.04
C LYS A 477 21.92 18.83 -19.70
N THR A 478 22.14 19.80 -20.57
CA THR A 478 23.51 20.17 -20.97
C THR A 478 24.23 20.68 -19.72
N LYS A 479 25.41 20.12 -19.45
CA LYS A 479 26.28 20.58 -18.36
C LYS A 479 26.74 22.01 -18.56
#